data_AF-B1WUT3-F1
#
_entry.id   AF-B1WUT3-F1
#
_cell.length_a   1.000
_cell.length_b   1.000
_cell.length_c   1.000
_cell.angle_alpha   90.00
_cell.angle_beta   90.00
_cell.angle_gamma   90.00
#
_symmetry.space_group_name_H-M   'P 1'
#
loop_
_entity.id
_entity.type
_entity.pdbx_description
1 polymer ?
#
loop_
_entity_poly.entity_id
_entity_poly.type
_entity_poly.pdbx_seq_one_letter_code
_entity_poly.pdbx_strand_id
1 'polypeptide(L)'
;MSIPILTIFVVTGCHSRCAMKKLVKNLFVNRPQVWGVPLVCAMTVPIIVTQWQPSKSSLENEPQTTSLPPLSQLSPSPKQSAVTTQTSDVQKPYLKQPSQKKPEAKTEKLADNTHKSEVKKPLDPQPSQMSAPSPPPSPKSLAAAPVDYQPPPLEIRVAILRDAPGTTLGVSGQAVVSDRNNKQIKTLSGSQGWNVSPNGGSLSLGGQSVPGVVWVQPTEGSLIYVGDRWYRGKMLLVSQGNSLLVVNHVNFEQYLYSVVGSEMHANAPTEALKAQAIAARSYALVHMIRPASAWYDLGNTQRWQVYKGLNSEYNTGHHAVRSTKGEILSHQGGVVESLYAATDEIVARAHKGRGMSQIGAYELARKGYDYQQILDHYYPGVGLARLILSN
;
A
#
# COMPACT_ATOMS: atom_id res chain seq x y z
N MET A 1 8.35 -48.64 -11.03
CA MET A 1 9.29 -47.53 -11.25
C MET A 1 8.98 -46.46 -10.23
N SER A 2 9.99 -45.96 -9.50
CA SER A 2 9.77 -44.98 -8.42
C SER A 2 9.91 -43.55 -8.93
N ILE A 3 8.98 -42.68 -8.54
CA ILE A 3 9.06 -41.23 -8.81
C ILE A 3 9.69 -40.57 -7.55
N PRO A 4 10.78 -39.81 -7.67
CA PRO A 4 11.43 -39.19 -6.52
C PRO A 4 10.63 -37.99 -6.00
N ILE A 5 10.30 -38.00 -4.71
CA ILE A 5 9.74 -36.84 -4.00
C ILE A 5 10.91 -35.95 -3.57
N LEU A 6 11.00 -34.73 -4.13
CA LEU A 6 12.04 -33.77 -3.78
C LEU A 6 11.68 -33.00 -2.50
N THR A 7 12.03 -33.56 -1.34
CA THR A 7 11.83 -32.89 -0.05
C THR A 7 12.81 -31.73 0.12
N ILE A 8 12.32 -30.50 0.05
CA ILE A 8 13.12 -29.28 0.29
C ILE A 8 13.35 -29.11 1.80
N PHE A 9 14.55 -29.45 2.27
CA PHE A 9 15.00 -29.10 3.61
C PHE A 9 15.59 -27.68 3.64
N VAL A 10 14.96 -26.77 4.38
CA VAL A 10 15.59 -25.49 4.76
C VAL A 10 16.55 -25.75 5.91
N VAL A 11 17.85 -25.76 5.63
CA VAL A 11 18.90 -25.96 6.64
C VAL A 11 19.04 -24.70 7.50
N THR A 12 18.47 -24.71 8.70
CA THR A 12 18.67 -23.67 9.71
C THR A 12 20.04 -23.82 10.37
N GLY A 13 21.06 -23.23 9.73
CA GLY A 13 22.45 -23.23 10.21
C GLY A 13 22.66 -22.42 11.49
N CYS A 14 22.24 -22.96 12.64
CA CYS A 14 22.45 -22.34 13.96
C CYS A 14 23.72 -22.90 14.63
N HIS A 15 24.83 -22.14 14.55
CA HIS A 15 26.10 -22.47 15.22
C HIS A 15 26.39 -21.53 16.39
N SER A 16 26.05 -21.97 17.60
CA SER A 16 26.77 -21.64 18.84
C SER A 16 26.35 -22.60 19.95
N ARG A 17 27.33 -23.09 20.73
CA ARG A 17 27.13 -24.01 21.86
C ARG A 17 27.41 -23.29 23.20
N CYS A 18 27.19 -24.03 24.28
CA CYS A 18 27.45 -23.71 25.70
C CYS A 18 26.35 -22.85 26.38
N ALA A 19 25.90 -23.16 27.60
CA ALA A 19 26.30 -24.26 28.50
C ALA A 19 25.11 -24.85 29.27
N MET A 20 25.16 -26.16 29.53
CA MET A 20 24.29 -26.83 30.53
C MET A 20 24.92 -26.75 31.92
N LYS A 21 24.11 -26.55 32.96
CA LYS A 21 24.37 -27.12 34.30
C LYS A 21 23.09 -27.30 35.13
N LYS A 22 22.77 -28.58 35.36
CA LYS A 22 21.90 -29.20 36.38
C LYS A 22 21.16 -28.28 37.38
N LEU A 23 19.86 -28.51 37.53
CA LEU A 23 19.34 -28.99 38.81
C LEU A 23 18.21 -30.02 38.58
N VAL A 24 18.03 -30.95 39.52
CA VAL A 24 17.09 -32.09 39.42
C VAL A 24 16.47 -32.34 40.79
N LYS A 25 15.13 -32.39 40.88
CA LYS A 25 14.35 -33.39 41.65
C LYS A 25 12.84 -33.21 41.50
N ASN A 26 12.16 -34.36 41.34
CA ASN A 26 10.86 -34.80 41.89
C ASN A 26 9.72 -33.75 41.97
N LEU A 27 8.52 -34.06 41.47
CA LEU A 27 7.67 -35.15 42.00
C LEU A 27 6.83 -35.89 40.94
N PHE A 28 6.49 -37.15 41.25
CA PHE A 28 5.53 -37.98 40.50
C PHE A 28 4.09 -37.73 40.97
N VAL A 29 3.17 -37.54 40.03
CA VAL A 29 1.79 -38.08 40.08
C VAL A 29 1.44 -38.57 38.68
N ASN A 30 0.67 -39.65 38.56
CA ASN A 30 0.42 -40.37 37.30
C ASN A 30 -1.09 -40.57 37.06
N ARG A 31 -1.62 -40.07 35.93
CA ARG A 31 -2.67 -40.72 35.13
C ARG A 31 -2.90 -40.01 33.77
N PRO A 32 -3.32 -40.71 32.70
CA PRO A 32 -3.50 -40.15 31.36
C PRO A 32 -4.97 -39.85 31.01
N GLN A 33 -5.19 -38.98 30.01
CA GLN A 33 -6.27 -39.06 29.01
C GLN A 33 -5.88 -38.22 27.77
N VAL A 34 -6.51 -38.50 26.63
CA VAL A 34 -6.02 -38.11 25.29
C VAL A 34 -6.60 -36.76 24.83
N TRP A 35 -5.76 -35.86 24.34
CA TRP A 35 -6.17 -34.66 23.61
C TRP A 35 -6.16 -34.91 22.10
N GLY A 36 -7.35 -34.99 21.49
CA GLY A 36 -7.50 -34.93 20.03
C GLY A 36 -7.54 -33.49 19.54
N VAL A 37 -6.50 -33.04 18.84
CA VAL A 37 -6.50 -31.73 18.17
C VAL A 37 -7.00 -31.91 16.73
N PRO A 38 -8.08 -31.22 16.30
CA PRO A 38 -8.55 -31.32 14.92
C PRO A 38 -7.57 -30.63 13.97
N LEU A 39 -7.11 -31.37 12.97
CA LEU A 39 -6.19 -30.86 11.94
C LEU A 39 -6.97 -29.95 10.97
N VAL A 40 -6.79 -28.63 11.08
CA VAL A 40 -7.38 -27.69 10.13
C VAL A 40 -6.56 -27.72 8.84
N CYS A 41 -7.10 -28.35 7.79
CA CYS A 41 -6.51 -28.32 6.46
C CYS A 41 -6.54 -26.89 5.89
N ALA A 42 -5.39 -26.21 5.95
CA ALA A 42 -5.17 -25.00 5.17
C ALA A 42 -5.07 -25.36 3.68
N MET A 43 -6.16 -25.16 2.93
CA MET A 43 -6.15 -25.26 1.47
C MET A 43 -5.39 -24.07 0.87
N THR A 44 -4.08 -24.20 0.76
CA THR A 44 -3.22 -23.24 0.05
C THR A 44 -3.42 -23.41 -1.46
N VAL A 45 -4.30 -22.61 -2.05
CA VAL A 45 -4.40 -22.49 -3.52
C VAL A 45 -3.12 -21.80 -4.02
N PRO A 46 -2.31 -22.45 -4.88
CA PRO A 46 -1.06 -21.87 -5.35
C PRO A 46 -1.33 -20.80 -6.42
N ILE A 47 -1.10 -19.53 -6.08
CA ILE A 47 -1.09 -18.44 -7.08
C ILE A 47 0.21 -18.52 -7.86
N ILE A 48 0.18 -19.16 -9.04
CA ILE A 48 1.33 -19.27 -9.95
C ILE A 48 1.31 -18.10 -10.92
N VAL A 49 2.35 -17.27 -10.89
CA VAL A 49 2.55 -16.19 -11.89
C VAL A 49 3.35 -16.76 -13.07
N THR A 50 2.63 -17.21 -14.11
CA THR A 50 3.25 -17.79 -15.30
C THR A 50 3.79 -16.69 -16.22
N GLN A 51 5.11 -16.62 -16.41
CA GLN A 51 5.69 -15.95 -17.57
C GLN A 51 5.67 -16.89 -18.77
N TRP A 52 4.94 -16.52 -19.82
CA TRP A 52 4.91 -17.28 -21.07
C TRP A 52 6.13 -16.94 -21.93
N GLN A 53 6.99 -17.93 -22.17
CA GLN A 53 8.12 -17.82 -23.10
C GLN A 53 8.02 -18.92 -24.17
N PRO A 54 8.13 -18.60 -25.48
CA PRO A 54 8.28 -19.61 -26.51
C PRO A 54 9.65 -20.30 -26.40
N SER A 55 9.70 -21.59 -26.73
CA SER A 55 10.90 -22.41 -26.64
C SER A 55 12.01 -21.95 -27.61
N LYS A 56 13.26 -21.97 -27.13
CA LYS A 56 14.46 -21.83 -27.98
C LYS A 56 15.05 -23.20 -28.33
N SER A 57 15.56 -23.31 -29.55
CA SER A 57 16.48 -24.36 -29.98
C SER A 57 17.93 -24.09 -29.50
N SER A 58 18.77 -25.11 -29.57
CA SER A 58 20.07 -25.25 -28.89
C SER A 58 21.28 -24.62 -29.62
N LEU A 59 22.50 -24.92 -29.10
CA LEU A 59 23.87 -24.59 -29.56
C LEU A 59 24.38 -23.24 -28.97
N GLU A 60 25.25 -23.24 -27.95
CA GLU A 60 26.75 -23.40 -27.94
C GLU A 60 27.50 -22.09 -28.33
N ASN A 61 28.62 -21.66 -27.71
CA ASN A 61 29.46 -22.20 -26.62
C ASN A 61 30.10 -21.07 -25.75
N GLU A 62 30.72 -21.44 -24.62
CA GLU A 62 31.47 -20.57 -23.66
C GLU A 62 33.01 -20.68 -23.88
N PRO A 63 33.86 -19.69 -23.48
CA PRO A 63 34.49 -19.78 -22.15
C PRO A 63 34.95 -18.47 -21.43
N GLN A 64 34.52 -18.33 -20.18
CA GLN A 64 35.23 -17.85 -18.96
C GLN A 64 36.45 -16.92 -19.02
N THR A 65 36.46 -15.88 -18.17
CA THR A 65 37.56 -15.70 -17.17
C THR A 65 37.23 -14.80 -15.95
N THR A 66 37.95 -15.06 -14.86
CA THR A 66 38.20 -14.33 -13.59
C THR A 66 38.49 -12.81 -13.70
N SER A 67 38.43 -11.93 -12.67
CA SER A 67 38.05 -11.99 -11.23
C SER A 67 38.07 -10.57 -10.60
N LEU A 68 37.51 -10.35 -9.38
CA LEU A 68 37.51 -9.06 -8.67
C LEU A 68 38.36 -9.02 -7.37
N PRO A 69 39.11 -7.93 -7.10
CA PRO A 69 39.59 -7.52 -5.76
C PRO A 69 38.90 -6.23 -5.23
N PRO A 70 39.07 -5.83 -3.94
CA PRO A 70 38.16 -4.92 -3.23
C PRO A 70 38.69 -3.50 -2.92
N LEU A 71 37.79 -2.63 -2.40
CA LEU A 71 38.14 -1.34 -1.76
C LEU A 71 38.75 -1.53 -0.36
N SER A 72 39.90 -0.89 -0.09
CA SER A 72 40.29 -0.28 1.21
C SER A 72 41.68 0.35 1.13
N GLN A 73 42.02 1.22 2.10
CA GLN A 73 43.29 1.97 2.24
C GLN A 73 43.42 3.13 1.21
N LEU A 74 44.05 4.27 1.49
CA LEU A 74 44.96 4.64 2.58
C LEU A 74 44.53 5.94 3.32
N SER A 75 45.04 6.11 4.55
CA SER A 75 45.17 7.39 5.26
C SER A 75 46.64 7.59 5.64
N PRO A 76 47.10 8.83 5.92
CA PRO A 76 47.47 9.11 7.32
C PRO A 76 47.21 10.56 7.78
N SER A 77 47.35 10.80 9.09
CA SER A 77 47.33 12.12 9.74
C SER A 77 48.64 12.39 10.49
N PRO A 78 49.00 13.66 10.74
CA PRO A 78 49.90 14.05 11.83
C PRO A 78 49.19 14.81 12.99
N LYS A 79 49.99 15.17 14.00
CA LYS A 79 49.65 15.92 15.24
C LYS A 79 50.69 17.04 15.43
N GLN A 80 50.51 18.11 16.22
CA GLN A 80 49.43 18.60 17.09
C GLN A 80 49.47 20.16 17.02
N SER A 81 48.99 21.06 17.91
CA SER A 81 48.46 21.01 19.28
C SER A 81 47.47 22.18 19.53
N ALA A 82 47.08 22.44 20.79
CA ALA A 82 46.06 23.44 21.16
C ALA A 82 46.61 24.81 21.61
N VAL A 83 45.76 25.85 21.50
CA VAL A 83 45.64 26.99 22.44
C VAL A 83 44.14 27.29 22.62
N THR A 84 43.75 27.79 23.80
CA THR A 84 42.36 27.98 24.24
C THR A 84 42.02 29.46 24.45
N THR A 85 40.88 29.92 23.93
CA THR A 85 40.10 31.01 24.56
C THR A 85 38.58 30.78 24.38
N GLN A 86 37.81 31.40 25.27
CA GLN A 86 36.34 31.39 25.39
C GLN A 86 35.67 32.21 24.23
N THR A 87 34.35 32.31 24.04
CA THR A 87 33.22 32.35 25.01
C THR A 87 31.85 32.08 24.34
N SER A 88 30.83 31.65 25.10
CA SER A 88 29.36 31.96 24.99
C SER A 88 28.59 31.85 23.64
N ASP A 89 27.34 31.36 23.54
CA ASP A 89 26.51 30.56 24.47
C ASP A 89 25.18 30.06 23.81
N VAL A 90 24.38 29.28 24.57
CA VAL A 90 22.90 29.09 24.46
C VAL A 90 22.24 28.72 23.10
N GLN A 91 22.03 27.40 22.93
CA GLN A 91 20.76 26.68 22.73
C GLN A 91 19.61 27.11 21.76
N LYS A 92 18.95 26.05 21.22
CA LYS A 92 17.59 25.93 20.65
C LYS A 92 16.47 26.31 21.70
N PRO A 93 15.13 26.33 21.43
CA PRO A 93 14.39 25.74 20.28
C PRO A 93 13.10 26.44 19.74
N TYR A 94 12.62 25.93 18.60
CA TYR A 94 11.22 25.61 18.21
C TYR A 94 10.02 26.18 19.02
N LEU A 95 9.07 26.89 18.36
CA LEU A 95 7.61 26.56 18.32
C LEU A 95 6.70 27.60 17.60
N LYS A 96 5.52 27.11 17.15
CA LYS A 96 4.22 27.73 16.77
C LYS A 96 3.99 29.25 17.01
N GLN A 97 3.15 29.88 16.18
CA GLN A 97 1.86 30.52 16.60
C GLN A 97 0.92 30.85 15.38
N PRO A 98 -0.35 31.31 15.53
CA PRO A 98 -1.47 30.75 14.74
C PRO A 98 -2.39 31.79 14.03
N SER A 99 -3.73 31.65 14.20
CA SER A 99 -4.76 32.01 13.24
C SER A 99 -5.47 33.36 13.43
N GLN A 100 -6.06 33.86 12.33
CA GLN A 100 -7.25 34.74 12.23
C GLN A 100 -7.24 36.15 12.86
N LYS A 101 -7.50 37.16 12.01
CA LYS A 101 -8.78 37.91 11.98
C LYS A 101 -8.91 38.82 10.75
N LYS A 102 -10.16 39.08 10.32
CA LYS A 102 -10.58 40.19 9.45
C LYS A 102 -11.00 41.38 10.35
N PRO A 103 -10.97 42.63 9.89
CA PRO A 103 -12.20 43.19 9.31
C PRO A 103 -11.97 44.05 8.05
N GLU A 104 -13.03 44.69 7.56
CA GLU A 104 -13.07 45.47 6.32
C GLU A 104 -12.93 46.97 6.58
N ALA A 105 -12.42 47.70 5.57
CA ALA A 105 -12.54 49.15 5.45
C ALA A 105 -12.73 49.52 3.97
N LYS A 106 -13.24 50.72 3.69
CA LYS A 106 -13.76 51.12 2.36
C LYS A 106 -12.80 52.03 1.59
N THR A 107 -12.93 51.95 0.27
CA THR A 107 -12.99 53.06 -0.71
C THR A 107 -12.38 54.40 -0.32
N GLU A 108 -11.38 54.86 -1.08
CA GLU A 108 -11.54 56.11 -1.85
C GLU A 108 -10.61 56.19 -3.07
N LYS A 109 -10.93 57.12 -3.99
CA LYS A 109 -10.11 57.44 -5.17
C LYS A 109 -9.30 58.70 -4.88
N LEU A 110 -8.09 58.76 -5.41
CA LEU A 110 -7.56 60.02 -5.93
C LEU A 110 -6.83 59.74 -7.24
N ALA A 111 -6.81 60.71 -8.13
CA ALA A 111 -6.10 60.65 -9.41
C ALA A 111 -5.32 61.93 -9.59
N ASP A 112 -4.13 61.83 -10.19
CA ASP A 112 -3.66 62.85 -11.12
C ASP A 112 -2.64 62.26 -12.12
N ASN A 113 -2.24 63.10 -13.06
CA ASN A 113 -1.31 62.92 -14.17
C ASN A 113 0.13 62.55 -13.69
N THR A 114 1.12 62.19 -14.53
CA THR A 114 1.42 62.73 -15.87
C THR A 114 2.39 61.82 -16.67
N HIS A 115 2.55 62.14 -17.97
CA HIS A 115 3.65 61.77 -18.88
C HIS A 115 3.77 60.31 -19.37
N LYS A 116 3.48 60.13 -20.66
CA LYS A 116 4.17 59.14 -21.50
C LYS A 116 5.64 59.52 -21.64
N SER A 117 6.53 58.53 -21.48
CA SER A 117 7.88 58.53 -22.07
C SER A 117 8.08 57.19 -22.78
N GLU A 118 8.17 57.22 -24.11
CA GLU A 118 8.14 56.03 -24.96
C GLU A 118 9.54 55.39 -25.10
N VAL A 119 9.91 54.55 -24.13
CA VAL A 119 11.17 53.79 -24.19
C VAL A 119 10.98 52.53 -25.03
N LYS A 120 11.55 52.52 -26.23
CA LYS A 120 11.65 51.29 -27.06
C LYS A 120 12.53 50.27 -26.34
N LYS A 121 11.91 49.24 -25.75
CA LYS A 121 12.64 48.07 -25.23
C LYS A 121 13.30 47.33 -26.40
N PRO A 122 14.56 46.87 -26.28
CA PRO A 122 15.15 45.97 -27.27
C PRO A 122 14.33 44.69 -27.44
N LEU A 123 14.41 44.07 -28.63
CA LEU A 123 13.93 42.70 -28.81
C LEU A 123 14.88 41.76 -28.05
N ASP A 124 14.41 41.23 -26.93
CA ASP A 124 15.05 40.07 -26.31
C ASP A 124 14.99 38.91 -27.32
N PRO A 125 16.10 38.20 -27.60
CA PRO A 125 16.07 37.07 -28.51
C PRO A 125 15.17 35.97 -27.94
N GLN A 126 14.13 35.61 -28.70
CA GLN A 126 13.17 34.58 -28.32
C GLN A 126 13.93 33.29 -27.96
N PRO A 127 13.76 32.73 -26.73
CA PRO A 127 14.51 31.57 -26.32
C PRO A 127 14.17 30.40 -27.24
N SER A 128 15.18 29.89 -27.95
CA SER A 128 15.05 28.74 -28.83
C SER A 128 14.38 27.59 -28.08
N GLN A 129 13.22 27.14 -28.57
CA GLN A 129 12.59 25.95 -28.04
C GLN A 129 13.44 24.74 -28.41
N MET A 130 14.41 24.41 -27.53
CA MET A 130 14.96 23.07 -27.47
C MET A 130 13.78 22.13 -27.21
N SER A 131 13.32 21.45 -28.26
CA SER A 131 12.29 20.43 -28.18
C SER A 131 12.70 19.43 -27.10
N ALA A 132 11.91 19.32 -26.04
CA ALA A 132 12.21 18.39 -24.95
C ALA A 132 12.40 16.98 -25.55
N PRO A 133 13.42 16.21 -25.12
CA PRO A 133 13.69 14.91 -25.68
C PRO A 133 12.45 14.02 -25.55
N SER A 134 12.01 13.46 -26.68
CA SER A 134 10.87 12.55 -26.75
C SER A 134 11.05 11.39 -25.76
N PRO A 135 9.96 10.81 -25.23
CA PRO A 135 10.05 9.62 -24.40
C PRO A 135 10.86 8.50 -25.10
N PRO A 136 11.63 7.69 -24.36
CA PRO A 136 12.23 6.49 -24.93
C PRO A 136 11.13 5.57 -25.48
N PRO A 137 11.41 4.70 -26.47
CA PRO A 137 10.42 3.75 -26.96
C PRO A 137 9.91 2.89 -25.79
N SER A 138 8.59 2.68 -25.74
CA SER A 138 7.97 1.92 -24.65
C SER A 138 8.62 0.53 -24.51
N PRO A 139 8.82 0.02 -23.28
CA PRO A 139 9.33 -1.33 -23.07
C PRO A 139 8.40 -2.35 -23.75
N LYS A 140 8.89 -3.57 -24.00
CA LYS A 140 8.09 -4.63 -24.63
C LYS A 140 6.83 -4.89 -23.81
N SER A 141 5.71 -4.37 -24.29
CA SER A 141 4.44 -4.40 -23.56
C SER A 141 4.08 -5.82 -23.17
N LEU A 142 3.56 -5.96 -21.95
CA LEU A 142 2.80 -7.14 -21.55
C LEU A 142 1.76 -7.43 -22.64
N ALA A 143 1.66 -8.70 -23.04
CA ALA A 143 0.70 -9.15 -24.05
C ALA A 143 -0.70 -8.63 -23.71
N ALA A 144 -1.43 -8.14 -24.71
CA ALA A 144 -2.77 -7.60 -24.52
C ALA A 144 -3.65 -8.57 -23.73
N ALA A 145 -4.49 -8.05 -22.84
CA ALA A 145 -5.43 -8.90 -22.12
C ALA A 145 -6.33 -9.63 -23.12
N PRO A 146 -6.62 -10.93 -22.92
CA PRO A 146 -7.74 -11.59 -23.60
C PRO A 146 -9.01 -10.73 -23.48
N VAL A 147 -9.82 -10.66 -24.54
CA VAL A 147 -10.97 -9.74 -24.63
C VAL A 147 -11.87 -9.86 -23.38
N ASP A 148 -12.17 -11.10 -23.00
CA ASP A 148 -13.05 -11.44 -21.88
C ASP A 148 -12.31 -11.62 -20.54
N TYR A 149 -11.02 -11.23 -20.44
CA TYR A 149 -10.25 -11.33 -19.21
C TYR A 149 -10.92 -10.59 -18.05
N GLN A 150 -11.17 -11.30 -16.96
CA GLN A 150 -11.54 -10.71 -15.68
C GLN A 150 -10.43 -10.97 -14.66
N PRO A 151 -10.08 -9.99 -13.82
CA PRO A 151 -9.16 -10.23 -12.72
C PRO A 151 -9.77 -11.21 -11.71
N PRO A 152 -8.95 -12.06 -11.07
CA PRO A 152 -9.36 -12.89 -9.94
C PRO A 152 -10.24 -12.13 -8.93
N PRO A 153 -11.38 -12.68 -8.48
CA PRO A 153 -12.32 -12.00 -7.59
C PRO A 153 -11.83 -12.01 -6.13
N LEU A 154 -10.62 -11.50 -5.92
CA LEU A 154 -9.96 -11.42 -4.63
C LEU A 154 -10.69 -10.44 -3.70
N GLU A 155 -10.73 -10.78 -2.41
CA GLU A 155 -11.21 -9.93 -1.33
C GLU A 155 -10.04 -9.55 -0.43
N ILE A 156 -9.79 -8.25 -0.28
CA ILE A 156 -8.73 -7.71 0.58
C ILE A 156 -9.29 -7.24 1.91
N ARG A 157 -8.51 -7.45 2.98
CA ARG A 157 -8.91 -7.29 4.38
C ARG A 157 -8.15 -6.11 4.98
N VAL A 158 -8.81 -4.95 5.08
CA VAL A 158 -8.17 -3.70 5.50
C VAL A 158 -8.63 -3.32 6.91
N ALA A 159 -7.71 -3.20 7.87
CA ALA A 159 -8.04 -2.66 9.18
C ALA A 159 -8.30 -1.15 9.07
N ILE A 160 -9.58 -0.76 9.17
CA ILE A 160 -10.02 0.64 9.05
C ILE A 160 -10.16 1.33 10.42
N LEU A 161 -10.41 0.55 11.47
CA LEU A 161 -10.42 1.01 12.87
C LEU A 161 -9.72 -0.03 13.74
N ARG A 162 -8.86 0.42 14.67
CA ARG A 162 -8.12 -0.40 15.62
C ARG A 162 -8.03 0.33 16.95
N ASP A 163 -7.88 -0.43 18.04
CA ASP A 163 -7.61 0.09 19.38
C ASP A 163 -8.64 1.12 19.92
N ALA A 164 -9.84 1.12 19.34
CA ALA A 164 -10.88 2.13 19.60
C ALA A 164 -11.87 1.68 20.68
N PRO A 165 -12.41 2.58 21.52
CA PRO A 165 -13.43 2.24 22.51
C PRO A 165 -14.82 1.97 21.90
N GLY A 166 -14.99 2.20 20.59
CA GLY A 166 -16.23 2.01 19.86
C GLY A 166 -16.27 2.79 18.54
N THR A 167 -17.40 2.70 17.84
CA THR A 167 -17.68 3.50 16.63
C THR A 167 -19.19 3.57 16.37
N THR A 168 -19.63 4.41 15.43
CA THR A 168 -21.00 4.38 14.91
C THR A 168 -20.98 3.77 13.51
N LEU A 169 -21.80 2.74 13.31
CA LEU A 169 -22.10 2.17 12.00
C LEU A 169 -23.35 2.82 11.39
N GLY A 170 -23.38 2.89 10.07
CA GLY A 170 -24.59 3.18 9.29
C GLY A 170 -24.61 2.30 8.04
N VAL A 171 -25.75 2.25 7.36
CA VAL A 171 -25.91 1.48 6.11
C VAL A 171 -26.68 2.35 5.11
N SER A 172 -26.42 2.24 3.80
CA SER A 172 -27.18 3.02 2.81
C SER A 172 -28.52 2.37 2.43
N GLY A 173 -28.74 1.11 2.82
CA GLY A 173 -29.92 0.29 2.51
C GLY A 173 -30.22 -0.63 3.68
N GLN A 174 -29.90 -1.92 3.54
CA GLN A 174 -29.97 -2.91 4.64
C GLN A 174 -28.64 -3.65 4.79
N ALA A 175 -28.38 -4.17 6.00
CA ALA A 175 -27.28 -5.10 6.23
C ALA A 175 -27.67 -6.20 7.20
N VAL A 176 -27.24 -7.43 6.93
CA VAL A 176 -27.41 -8.58 7.82
C VAL A 176 -26.21 -8.65 8.75
N VAL A 177 -26.47 -8.83 10.05
CA VAL A 177 -25.47 -9.09 11.07
C VAL A 177 -25.50 -10.57 11.39
N SER A 178 -24.37 -11.26 11.29
CA SER A 178 -24.27 -12.70 11.53
C SER A 178 -23.04 -13.08 12.36
N ASP A 179 -23.11 -14.24 13.02
CA ASP A 179 -21.96 -14.81 13.73
C ASP A 179 -20.94 -15.46 12.77
N ARG A 180 -19.87 -16.04 13.34
CA ARG A 180 -18.84 -16.77 12.59
C ARG A 180 -19.34 -18.00 11.82
N ASN A 181 -20.53 -18.51 12.16
CA ASN A 181 -21.17 -19.67 11.52
C ASN A 181 -22.22 -19.23 10.48
N ASN A 182 -22.24 -17.93 10.13
CA ASN A 182 -23.24 -17.27 9.29
C ASN A 182 -24.67 -17.29 9.86
N LYS A 183 -24.86 -17.60 11.16
CA LYS A 183 -26.18 -17.49 11.81
C LYS A 183 -26.55 -16.02 11.93
N GLN A 184 -27.66 -15.62 11.32
CA GLN A 184 -28.20 -14.25 11.43
C GLN A 184 -28.58 -13.93 12.88
N ILE A 185 -28.16 -12.75 13.34
CA ILE A 185 -28.40 -12.20 14.68
C ILE A 185 -29.38 -11.03 14.60
N LYS A 186 -29.23 -10.16 13.58
CA LYS A 186 -30.04 -8.94 13.41
C LYS A 186 -29.97 -8.45 11.95
N THR A 187 -30.88 -7.55 11.58
CA THR A 187 -30.78 -6.73 10.37
C THR A 187 -30.66 -5.27 10.78
N LEU A 188 -29.77 -4.52 10.12
CA LEU A 188 -29.59 -3.09 10.29
C LEU A 188 -30.31 -2.37 9.13
N SER A 189 -31.09 -1.34 9.44
CA SER A 189 -31.69 -0.43 8.47
C SER A 189 -30.87 0.86 8.33
N GLY A 190 -30.80 1.40 7.12
CA GLY A 190 -30.09 2.65 6.81
C GLY A 190 -30.73 3.92 7.34
N SER A 191 -31.95 3.84 7.87
CA SER A 191 -32.65 4.93 8.57
C SER A 191 -32.08 5.25 9.97
N GLN A 192 -31.10 4.48 10.45
CA GLN A 192 -30.60 4.58 11.82
C GLN A 192 -29.07 4.43 11.90
N GLY A 193 -28.45 5.21 12.80
CA GLY A 193 -27.07 5.01 13.23
C GLY A 193 -26.99 3.99 14.38
N TRP A 194 -26.03 3.07 14.28
CA TRP A 194 -25.87 1.93 15.18
C TRP A 194 -24.53 2.02 15.92
N ASN A 195 -24.58 2.42 17.19
CA ASN A 195 -23.37 2.46 18.03
C ASN A 195 -22.85 1.04 18.31
N VAL A 196 -21.55 0.86 18.18
CA VAL A 196 -20.81 -0.38 18.43
C VAL A 196 -19.73 -0.13 19.47
N SER A 197 -19.66 -0.97 20.50
CA SER A 197 -18.57 -0.96 21.49
C SER A 197 -18.16 -2.37 21.89
N PRO A 198 -16.89 -2.58 22.31
CA PRO A 198 -16.46 -3.83 22.90
C PRO A 198 -17.07 -3.98 24.30
N ASN A 199 -17.40 -5.21 24.67
CA ASN A 199 -17.97 -5.57 25.96
C ASN A 199 -17.32 -6.89 26.44
N GLY A 200 -16.01 -6.83 26.71
CA GLY A 200 -15.20 -8.01 27.03
C GLY A 200 -15.17 -8.99 25.86
N GLY A 201 -15.60 -10.24 26.10
CA GLY A 201 -15.74 -11.27 25.07
C GLY A 201 -16.94 -11.09 24.12
N SER A 202 -17.71 -10.01 24.26
CA SER A 202 -18.89 -9.69 23.44
C SER A 202 -18.76 -8.30 22.79
N LEU A 203 -19.66 -7.98 21.87
CA LEU A 203 -19.87 -6.64 21.33
C LEU A 203 -21.25 -6.12 21.76
N SER A 204 -21.36 -4.83 22.05
CA SER A 204 -22.65 -4.15 22.09
C SER A 204 -22.92 -3.53 20.72
N LEU A 205 -24.10 -3.77 20.15
CA LEU A 205 -24.54 -3.26 18.84
C LEU A 205 -25.95 -2.67 18.98
N GLY A 206 -26.05 -1.35 18.98
CA GLY A 206 -27.31 -0.64 19.25
C GLY A 206 -27.92 -1.00 20.61
N GLY A 207 -27.08 -1.21 21.62
CA GLY A 207 -27.48 -1.62 22.98
C GLY A 207 -27.74 -3.13 23.15
N GLN A 208 -27.78 -3.91 22.07
CA GLN A 208 -27.93 -5.37 22.13
C GLN A 208 -26.56 -6.04 22.22
N SER A 209 -26.39 -6.98 23.17
CA SER A 209 -25.21 -7.84 23.23
C SER A 209 -25.22 -8.86 22.07
N VAL A 210 -24.09 -8.97 21.37
CA VAL A 210 -23.84 -9.91 20.26
C VAL A 210 -22.45 -10.56 20.45
N PRO A 211 -22.14 -11.69 19.78
CA PRO A 211 -20.84 -12.36 19.93
C PRO A 211 -19.65 -11.42 19.67
N GLY A 212 -18.52 -11.67 20.33
CA GLY A 212 -17.31 -10.85 20.19
C GLY A 212 -16.68 -10.81 18.79
N VAL A 213 -17.19 -11.61 17.84
CA VAL A 213 -16.87 -11.53 16.41
C VAL A 213 -18.15 -11.68 15.59
N VAL A 214 -18.50 -10.67 14.81
CA VAL A 214 -19.66 -10.69 13.90
C VAL A 214 -19.32 -10.08 12.54
N TRP A 215 -19.98 -10.58 11.50
CA TRP A 215 -20.03 -9.95 10.19
C TRP A 215 -21.15 -8.93 10.13
N VAL A 216 -20.94 -7.87 9.34
CA VAL A 216 -21.99 -6.98 8.84
C VAL A 216 -21.91 -7.00 7.32
N GLN A 217 -22.84 -7.73 6.70
CA GLN A 217 -22.93 -7.94 5.26
C GLN A 217 -24.01 -7.00 4.69
N PRO A 218 -23.68 -5.98 3.89
CA PRO A 218 -24.69 -5.15 3.25
C PRO A 218 -25.45 -5.95 2.19
N THR A 219 -26.70 -5.55 1.91
CA THR A 219 -27.41 -5.94 0.69
C THR A 219 -26.66 -5.45 -0.55
N GLU A 220 -26.87 -6.09 -1.70
CA GLU A 220 -26.16 -5.73 -2.93
C GLU A 220 -26.31 -4.24 -3.28
N GLY A 221 -25.23 -3.63 -3.79
CA GLY A 221 -25.12 -2.19 -4.04
C GLY A 221 -25.08 -1.29 -2.80
N SER A 222 -25.39 -1.80 -1.60
CA SER A 222 -25.42 -1.00 -0.37
C SER A 222 -24.03 -0.82 0.25
N LEU A 223 -23.85 0.32 0.91
CA LEU A 223 -22.61 0.75 1.55
C LEU A 223 -22.72 0.66 3.08
N ILE A 224 -21.58 0.54 3.76
CA ILE A 224 -21.49 0.65 5.22
C ILE A 224 -20.72 1.92 5.58
N TYR A 225 -21.32 2.74 6.45
CA TYR A 225 -20.65 3.87 7.11
C TYR A 225 -19.96 3.36 8.37
N VAL A 226 -18.72 3.80 8.62
CA VAL A 226 -17.97 3.49 9.85
C VAL A 226 -17.29 4.76 10.35
N GLY A 227 -17.77 5.28 11.47
CA GLY A 227 -17.19 6.44 12.18
C GLY A 227 -17.39 7.77 11.45
N ASP A 228 -16.67 7.99 10.36
CA ASP A 228 -16.57 9.27 9.63
C ASP A 228 -16.78 9.17 8.10
N ARG A 229 -16.92 7.95 7.54
CA ARG A 229 -17.03 7.76 6.08
C ARG A 229 -17.69 6.45 5.63
N TRP A 230 -18.05 6.41 4.35
CA TRP A 230 -18.66 5.26 3.68
C TRP A 230 -17.62 4.34 3.03
N TYR A 231 -17.92 3.04 3.05
CA TYR A 231 -17.09 1.97 2.50
C TYR A 231 -17.91 0.98 1.66
N ARG A 232 -17.23 0.28 0.74
CA ARG A 232 -17.77 -0.83 -0.06
C ARG A 232 -17.50 -2.17 0.63
N GLY A 233 -18.25 -3.20 0.25
CA GLY A 233 -18.05 -4.55 0.80
C GLY A 233 -18.55 -4.69 2.24
N LYS A 234 -18.17 -5.80 2.88
CA LYS A 234 -18.64 -6.18 4.23
C LYS A 234 -17.68 -5.72 5.33
N MET A 235 -18.13 -5.73 6.57
CA MET A 235 -17.31 -5.46 7.75
C MET A 235 -17.21 -6.70 8.64
N LEU A 236 -16.02 -6.95 9.17
CA LEU A 236 -15.80 -7.82 10.31
C LEU A 236 -15.60 -6.94 11.55
N LEU A 237 -16.46 -7.12 12.56
CA LEU A 237 -16.33 -6.47 13.86
C LEU A 237 -15.72 -7.46 14.85
N VAL A 238 -14.71 -7.03 15.61
CA VAL A 238 -13.98 -7.87 16.57
C VAL A 238 -13.80 -7.11 17.88
N SER A 239 -14.35 -7.64 18.97
CA SER A 239 -13.98 -7.20 20.33
C SER A 239 -12.63 -7.80 20.71
N GLN A 240 -11.73 -6.96 21.19
CA GLN A 240 -10.41 -7.32 21.72
C GLN A 240 -10.34 -6.95 23.21
N GLY A 241 -11.38 -7.38 23.96
CA GLY A 241 -11.55 -7.08 25.38
C GLY A 241 -12.16 -5.69 25.59
N ASN A 242 -11.30 -4.67 25.60
CA ASN A 242 -11.69 -3.27 25.83
C ASN A 242 -11.54 -2.39 24.56
N SER A 243 -11.05 -2.95 23.45
CA SER A 243 -10.95 -2.26 22.17
C SER A 243 -11.74 -2.96 21.05
N LEU A 244 -12.16 -2.18 20.06
CA LEU A 244 -12.83 -2.59 18.85
C LEU A 244 -11.84 -2.56 17.67
N LEU A 245 -11.76 -3.67 16.96
CA LEU A 245 -11.15 -3.79 15.64
C LEU A 245 -12.28 -3.88 14.60
N VAL A 246 -12.20 -3.05 13.55
CA VAL A 246 -13.06 -3.14 12.37
C VAL A 246 -12.19 -3.40 11.14
N VAL A 247 -12.42 -4.52 10.48
CA VAL A 247 -11.77 -4.88 9.21
C VAL A 247 -12.79 -4.80 8.09
N ASN A 248 -12.50 -3.97 7.09
CA ASN A 248 -13.29 -3.92 5.86
C ASN A 248 -12.82 -5.02 4.91
N HIS A 249 -13.76 -5.83 4.46
CA HIS A 249 -13.59 -6.92 3.51
C HIS A 249 -14.23 -6.47 2.18
N VAL A 250 -13.39 -6.17 1.20
CA VAL A 250 -13.80 -5.49 -0.04
C VAL A 250 -13.15 -6.12 -1.26
N ASN A 251 -13.83 -6.10 -2.41
CA ASN A 251 -13.26 -6.57 -3.67
C ASN A 251 -11.97 -5.80 -4.00
N PHE A 252 -10.94 -6.54 -4.44
CA PHE A 252 -9.58 -6.03 -4.59
C PHE A 252 -9.44 -4.89 -5.62
N GLU A 253 -10.16 -4.93 -6.73
CA GLU A 253 -10.17 -3.82 -7.70
C GLU A 253 -10.98 -2.61 -7.18
N GLN A 254 -12.04 -2.84 -6.40
CA GLN A 254 -12.80 -1.75 -5.76
C GLN A 254 -12.02 -1.04 -4.66
N TYR A 255 -11.15 -1.76 -3.93
CA TYR A 255 -10.22 -1.16 -2.96
C TYR A 255 -9.31 -0.11 -3.61
N LEU A 256 -8.77 -0.42 -4.80
CA LEU A 256 -7.85 0.45 -5.52
C LEU A 256 -8.47 1.78 -5.96
N TYR A 257 -9.79 1.85 -6.18
CA TYR A 257 -10.48 3.12 -6.46
C TYR A 257 -10.24 4.16 -5.36
N SER A 258 -10.26 3.72 -4.09
CA SER A 258 -10.05 4.59 -2.93
C SER A 258 -8.58 4.91 -2.72
N VAL A 259 -7.67 3.95 -2.98
CA VAL A 259 -6.22 4.15 -2.84
C VAL A 259 -5.69 5.10 -3.90
N VAL A 260 -5.90 4.81 -5.20
CA VAL A 260 -5.42 5.68 -6.29
C VAL A 260 -5.91 7.12 -6.09
N GLY A 261 -7.17 7.29 -5.68
CA GLY A 261 -7.73 8.61 -5.39
C GLY A 261 -7.33 9.24 -4.04
N SER A 262 -6.71 8.48 -3.14
CA SER A 262 -6.08 9.02 -1.91
C SER A 262 -4.63 9.43 -2.12
N GLU A 263 -3.97 8.85 -3.12
CA GLU A 263 -2.53 8.92 -3.40
C GLU A 263 -2.21 9.91 -4.54
N MET A 264 -3.15 10.15 -5.46
CA MET A 264 -3.03 11.14 -6.53
C MET A 264 -4.28 12.02 -6.68
N HIS A 265 -4.10 13.23 -7.20
CA HIS A 265 -5.19 14.17 -7.48
C HIS A 265 -6.01 13.75 -8.73
N ALA A 266 -7.31 14.06 -8.73
CA ALA A 266 -8.25 13.66 -9.79
C ALA A 266 -7.93 14.20 -11.19
N ASN A 267 -7.15 15.28 -11.28
CA ASN A 267 -6.68 15.91 -12.51
C ASN A 267 -5.27 15.44 -12.93
N ALA A 268 -4.70 14.42 -12.28
CA ALA A 268 -3.45 13.83 -12.72
C ALA A 268 -3.60 13.17 -14.11
N PRO A 269 -2.55 13.21 -14.97
CA PRO A 269 -2.59 12.52 -16.26
C PRO A 269 -2.92 11.04 -16.12
N THR A 270 -3.72 10.52 -17.05
CA THR A 270 -4.21 9.13 -17.04
C THR A 270 -3.08 8.11 -16.91
N GLU A 271 -1.94 8.34 -17.54
CA GLU A 271 -0.80 7.42 -17.52
C GLU A 271 -0.11 7.35 -16.14
N ALA A 272 -0.04 8.48 -15.42
CA ALA A 272 0.45 8.49 -14.04
C ALA A 272 -0.56 7.81 -13.09
N LEU A 273 -1.87 8.01 -13.30
CA LEU A 273 -2.91 7.30 -12.55
C LEU A 273 -2.89 5.78 -12.81
N LYS A 274 -2.60 5.33 -14.04
CA LYS A 274 -2.42 3.91 -14.37
C LYS A 274 -1.17 3.33 -13.68
N ALA A 275 -0.05 4.05 -13.71
CA ALA A 275 1.16 3.63 -13.00
C ALA A 275 0.90 3.51 -11.49
N GLN A 276 0.21 4.48 -10.88
CA GLN A 276 -0.21 4.42 -9.48
C GLN A 276 -1.18 3.26 -9.21
N ALA A 277 -2.10 2.93 -10.13
CA ALA A 277 -2.99 1.78 -9.97
C ALA A 277 -2.24 0.44 -9.91
N ILE A 278 -1.26 0.23 -10.81
CA ILE A 278 -0.44 -0.99 -10.86
C ILE A 278 0.51 -1.07 -9.65
N ALA A 279 1.18 0.03 -9.29
CA ALA A 279 2.01 0.10 -8.09
C ALA A 279 1.18 -0.11 -6.81
N ALA A 280 -0.06 0.41 -6.77
CA ALA A 280 -0.96 0.16 -5.65
C ALA A 280 -1.41 -1.30 -5.57
N ARG A 281 -1.78 -1.93 -6.70
CA ARG A 281 -2.19 -3.33 -6.79
C ARG A 281 -1.08 -4.29 -6.36
N SER A 282 0.15 -4.03 -6.79
CA SER A 282 1.29 -4.93 -6.52
C SER A 282 1.71 -4.89 -5.04
N TYR A 283 1.77 -3.69 -4.44
CA TYR A 283 1.99 -3.53 -3.00
C TYR A 283 0.88 -4.22 -2.18
N ALA A 284 -0.39 -4.01 -2.53
CA ALA A 284 -1.53 -4.59 -1.84
C ALA A 284 -1.52 -6.14 -1.91
N LEU A 285 -1.21 -6.71 -3.08
CA LEU A 285 -1.12 -8.16 -3.25
C LEU A 285 0.00 -8.79 -2.42
N VAL A 286 1.16 -8.13 -2.31
CA VAL A 286 2.23 -8.58 -1.40
C VAL A 286 1.73 -8.69 0.04
N HIS A 287 0.87 -7.76 0.48
CA HIS A 287 0.29 -7.78 1.82
C HIS A 287 -0.84 -8.81 1.98
N MET A 288 -1.52 -9.22 0.90
CA MET A 288 -2.42 -10.39 0.96
C MET A 288 -1.63 -11.71 1.10
N ILE A 289 -0.44 -11.80 0.50
CA ILE A 289 0.46 -12.96 0.61
C ILE A 289 1.20 -12.99 1.96
N ARG A 290 1.54 -11.81 2.50
CA ARG A 290 2.23 -11.61 3.79
C ARG A 290 1.39 -10.70 4.71
N PRO A 291 0.25 -11.17 5.25
CA PRO A 291 -0.70 -10.33 5.98
C PRO A 291 -0.15 -9.84 7.32
N ALA A 292 -0.43 -8.57 7.63
CA ALA A 292 -0.02 -7.91 8.86
C ALA A 292 -0.61 -8.55 10.13
N SER A 293 -1.70 -9.33 10.02
CA SER A 293 -2.21 -10.18 11.09
C SER A 293 -3.09 -11.32 10.57
N ALA A 294 -3.50 -12.23 11.46
CA ALA A 294 -4.54 -13.22 11.15
C ALA A 294 -5.89 -12.57 10.75
N TRP A 295 -6.16 -11.33 11.17
CA TRP A 295 -7.43 -10.64 10.94
C TRP A 295 -7.47 -9.79 9.67
N TYR A 296 -6.33 -9.21 9.28
CA TYR A 296 -6.23 -8.22 8.20
C TYR A 296 -4.88 -8.26 7.49
N ASP A 297 -4.89 -7.86 6.22
CA ASP A 297 -3.73 -7.89 5.33
C ASP A 297 -2.86 -6.64 5.53
N LEU A 298 -3.50 -5.45 5.60
CA LEU A 298 -2.85 -4.18 5.89
C LEU A 298 -3.77 -3.19 6.65
N GLY A 299 -3.20 -2.07 7.10
CA GLY A 299 -3.96 -0.92 7.63
C GLY A 299 -4.24 0.15 6.59
N ASN A 300 -4.89 1.24 7.01
CA ASN A 300 -5.40 2.32 6.15
C ASN A 300 -4.61 3.66 6.21
N THR A 301 -3.48 3.71 6.91
CA THR A 301 -2.67 4.93 7.15
C THR A 301 -1.41 4.99 6.29
N GLN A 302 -0.71 6.14 6.29
CA GLN A 302 0.52 6.42 5.51
C GLN A 302 1.74 5.52 5.85
N ARG A 303 1.63 4.61 6.82
CA ARG A 303 2.61 3.52 7.02
C ARG A 303 2.39 2.36 6.02
N TRP A 304 1.18 2.29 5.49
CA TRP A 304 0.71 1.43 4.42
C TRP A 304 0.23 2.33 3.28
N GLN A 305 -0.75 1.89 2.51
CA GLN A 305 -1.45 2.71 1.53
C GLN A 305 -2.59 3.49 2.20
N VAL A 306 -2.84 4.70 1.70
CA VAL A 306 -3.91 5.54 2.27
C VAL A 306 -5.27 5.06 1.76
N TYR A 307 -6.09 4.45 2.63
CA TYR A 307 -7.42 3.96 2.28
C TYR A 307 -8.50 4.80 2.97
N LYS A 308 -9.36 5.46 2.18
CA LYS A 308 -10.36 6.43 2.68
C LYS A 308 -11.81 6.06 2.36
N GLY A 309 -12.09 4.82 1.94
CA GLY A 309 -13.42 4.45 1.44
C GLY A 309 -13.83 5.33 0.25
N LEU A 310 -15.12 5.65 0.14
CA LEU A 310 -15.65 6.43 -0.99
C LEU A 310 -15.18 7.89 -1.00
N ASN A 311 -14.72 8.45 0.13
CA ASN A 311 -14.39 9.88 0.25
C ASN A 311 -13.19 10.34 -0.63
N SER A 312 -12.49 9.41 -1.27
CA SER A 312 -11.40 9.67 -2.21
C SER A 312 -11.66 9.15 -3.62
N GLU A 313 -12.79 8.47 -3.87
CA GLU A 313 -13.06 7.88 -5.18
C GLU A 313 -13.44 8.96 -6.23
N TYR A 314 -12.88 8.85 -7.44
CA TYR A 314 -13.22 9.71 -8.56
C TYR A 314 -13.09 8.99 -9.92
N ASN A 315 -13.79 9.48 -10.94
CA ASN A 315 -13.97 8.78 -12.22
C ASN A 315 -12.67 8.51 -13.00
N THR A 316 -11.68 9.40 -12.95
CA THR A 316 -10.36 9.20 -13.61
C THR A 316 -9.54 8.10 -12.94
N GLY A 317 -9.62 7.96 -11.61
CA GLY A 317 -9.00 6.87 -10.85
C GLY A 317 -9.71 5.53 -11.07
N HIS A 318 -11.05 5.55 -11.09
CA HIS A 318 -11.88 4.40 -11.52
C HIS A 318 -11.47 3.91 -12.92
N HIS A 319 -11.30 4.84 -13.86
CA HIS A 319 -10.86 4.54 -15.22
C HIS A 319 -9.46 3.92 -15.22
N ALA A 320 -8.47 4.55 -14.58
CA ALA A 320 -7.10 4.04 -14.54
C ALA A 320 -6.96 2.64 -13.92
N VAL A 321 -7.71 2.35 -12.85
CA VAL A 321 -7.77 1.01 -12.24
C VAL A 321 -8.36 -0.01 -13.23
N ARG A 322 -9.46 0.31 -13.90
CA ARG A 322 -10.11 -0.58 -14.89
C ARG A 322 -9.27 -0.78 -16.15
N SER A 323 -8.59 0.26 -16.63
CA SER A 323 -7.65 0.18 -17.77
C SER A 323 -6.43 -0.71 -17.49
N THR A 324 -6.13 -0.97 -16.21
CA THR A 324 -5.00 -1.80 -15.76
C THR A 324 -5.48 -3.03 -14.97
N LYS A 325 -6.72 -3.48 -15.19
CA LYS A 325 -7.37 -4.55 -14.41
C LYS A 325 -6.45 -5.77 -14.24
N GLY A 326 -6.18 -6.15 -12.99
CA GLY A 326 -5.30 -7.28 -12.67
C GLY A 326 -3.82 -7.16 -13.09
N GLU A 327 -3.34 -5.99 -13.54
CA GLU A 327 -1.93 -5.82 -13.92
C GLU A 327 -1.07 -5.46 -12.71
N ILE A 328 0.07 -6.15 -12.57
CA ILE A 328 1.02 -6.05 -11.46
C ILE A 328 2.46 -5.98 -11.94
N LEU A 329 3.33 -5.46 -11.08
CA LEU A 329 4.78 -5.49 -11.20
C LEU A 329 5.32 -6.85 -10.77
N SER A 330 6.12 -7.49 -11.62
CA SER A 330 6.67 -8.83 -11.39
C SER A 330 8.12 -8.95 -11.84
N HIS A 331 8.91 -9.68 -11.03
CA HIS A 331 10.30 -9.99 -11.31
C HIS A 331 10.54 -11.48 -11.04
N GLN A 332 11.07 -12.21 -12.02
CA GLN A 332 11.35 -13.66 -11.93
C GLN A 332 10.15 -14.51 -11.46
N GLY A 333 8.92 -14.13 -11.84
CA GLY A 333 7.68 -14.80 -11.40
C GLY A 333 7.23 -14.46 -9.97
N GLY A 334 7.99 -13.68 -9.20
CA GLY A 334 7.50 -13.06 -7.97
C GLY A 334 6.70 -11.78 -8.27
N VAL A 335 5.71 -11.46 -7.43
CA VAL A 335 5.15 -10.10 -7.36
C VAL A 335 6.12 -9.17 -6.61
N VAL A 336 6.29 -7.95 -7.11
CA VAL A 336 7.20 -6.95 -6.51
C VAL A 336 6.45 -6.05 -5.51
N GLU A 337 7.08 -5.84 -4.36
CA GLU A 337 6.63 -4.89 -3.35
C GLU A 337 6.97 -3.45 -3.79
N SER A 338 6.08 -2.86 -4.57
CA SER A 338 6.25 -1.56 -5.21
C SER A 338 5.99 -0.40 -4.25
N LEU A 339 7.04 -0.06 -3.50
CA LEU A 339 7.07 1.16 -2.68
C LEU A 339 6.89 2.41 -3.56
N TYR A 340 6.21 3.43 -3.03
CA TYR A 340 6.03 4.73 -3.66
C TYR A 340 5.90 5.83 -2.59
N ALA A 341 6.07 7.11 -2.98
CA ALA A 341 5.87 8.27 -2.10
C ALA A 341 5.61 9.57 -2.91
N ALA A 342 5.21 10.65 -2.22
CA ALA A 342 4.84 11.91 -2.86
C ALA A 342 5.96 12.58 -3.68
N THR A 343 7.20 12.53 -3.20
CA THR A 343 8.39 13.09 -3.88
C THR A 343 9.56 12.12 -3.87
N ASP A 344 10.48 12.31 -4.81
CA ASP A 344 11.72 11.55 -4.95
C ASP A 344 12.62 11.70 -3.70
N GLU A 345 12.58 12.84 -3.01
CA GLU A 345 13.22 13.04 -1.69
C GLU A 345 12.65 12.09 -0.62
N ILE A 346 11.33 11.88 -0.62
CA ILE A 346 10.69 10.95 0.32
C ILE A 346 11.05 9.51 -0.05
N VAL A 347 11.08 9.15 -1.34
CA VAL A 347 11.56 7.83 -1.81
C VAL A 347 13.03 7.62 -1.39
N ALA A 348 13.90 8.62 -1.55
CA ALA A 348 15.29 8.58 -1.14
C ALA A 348 15.44 8.29 0.35
N ARG A 349 14.79 9.07 1.22
CA ARG A 349 14.95 8.97 2.68
C ARG A 349 14.18 7.82 3.34
N ALA A 350 12.99 7.47 2.83
CA ALA A 350 12.12 6.46 3.44
C ALA A 350 12.33 5.06 2.85
N HIS A 351 12.60 4.99 1.54
CA HIS A 351 12.69 3.73 0.78
C HIS A 351 14.10 3.47 0.21
N LYS A 352 15.10 4.23 0.67
CA LYS A 352 16.52 4.15 0.23
C LYS A 352 16.68 4.32 -1.29
N GLY A 353 15.86 5.19 -1.89
CA GLY A 353 15.87 5.46 -3.34
C GLY A 353 15.12 4.42 -4.18
N ARG A 354 14.43 3.45 -3.57
CA ARG A 354 13.68 2.40 -4.29
C ARG A 354 12.18 2.68 -4.26
N GLY A 355 11.60 3.08 -5.39
CA GLY A 355 10.16 3.27 -5.52
C GLY A 355 9.76 4.43 -6.42
N MET A 356 8.46 4.56 -6.66
CA MET A 356 7.91 5.62 -7.52
C MET A 356 7.65 6.92 -6.76
N SER A 357 8.07 8.05 -7.36
CA SER A 357 7.64 9.39 -6.95
C SER A 357 6.33 9.75 -7.63
N GLN A 358 5.30 10.10 -6.85
CA GLN A 358 3.97 10.46 -7.38
C GLN A 358 4.04 11.76 -8.20
N ILE A 359 4.81 12.76 -7.75
CA ILE A 359 5.04 14.01 -8.49
C ILE A 359 5.93 13.77 -9.72
N GLY A 360 6.96 12.92 -9.61
CA GLY A 360 7.82 12.59 -10.75
C GLY A 360 7.08 11.80 -11.83
N ALA A 361 6.25 10.83 -11.47
CA ALA A 361 5.36 10.11 -12.39
C ALA A 361 4.35 11.04 -13.08
N TYR A 362 3.77 12.01 -12.35
CA TYR A 362 2.92 13.05 -12.91
C TYR A 362 3.65 13.90 -13.96
N GLU A 363 4.88 14.34 -13.68
CA GLU A 363 5.68 15.14 -14.61
C GLU A 363 6.23 14.33 -15.80
N LEU A 364 6.51 13.03 -15.65
CA LEU A 364 6.82 12.15 -16.78
C LEU A 364 5.61 12.00 -17.71
N ALA A 365 4.41 11.75 -17.16
CA ALA A 365 3.20 11.66 -17.97
C ALA A 365 2.88 12.99 -18.70
N ARG A 366 3.16 14.15 -18.08
CA ARG A 366 3.06 15.46 -18.75
C ARG A 366 4.07 15.67 -19.88
N LYS A 367 5.19 14.94 -19.89
CA LYS A 367 6.17 14.89 -20.99
C LYS A 367 5.81 13.84 -22.06
N GLY A 368 4.61 13.25 -21.97
CA GLY A 368 4.12 12.25 -22.91
C GLY A 368 4.54 10.81 -22.62
N TYR A 369 5.09 10.53 -21.43
CA TYR A 369 5.44 9.15 -21.07
C TYR A 369 4.19 8.32 -20.79
N ASP A 370 4.15 7.09 -21.30
CA ASP A 370 3.10 6.12 -20.97
C ASP A 370 3.34 5.47 -19.60
N TYR A 371 2.31 4.77 -19.08
CA TYR A 371 2.36 4.15 -17.76
C TYR A 371 3.44 3.05 -17.64
N GLN A 372 3.84 2.41 -18.74
CA GLN A 372 4.85 1.35 -18.74
C GLN A 372 6.25 1.96 -18.67
N GLN A 373 6.50 3.04 -19.43
CA GLN A 373 7.74 3.83 -19.37
C GLN A 373 7.93 4.47 -17.98
N ILE A 374 6.85 4.96 -17.36
CA ILE A 374 6.87 5.51 -15.98
C ILE A 374 7.25 4.41 -14.97
N LEU A 375 6.68 3.21 -15.11
CA LEU A 375 6.97 2.09 -14.21
C LEU A 375 8.39 1.53 -14.41
N ASP A 376 8.87 1.38 -15.64
CA ASP A 376 10.24 0.92 -15.93
C ASP A 376 11.30 1.92 -15.40
N HIS A 377 11.02 3.23 -15.48
CA HIS A 377 11.87 4.27 -14.90
C HIS A 377 12.05 4.14 -13.37
N TYR A 378 10.98 3.81 -12.63
CA TYR A 378 11.01 3.72 -11.17
C TYR A 378 11.25 2.30 -10.61
N TYR A 379 11.04 1.27 -11.42
CA TYR A 379 11.21 -0.14 -11.08
C TYR A 379 12.05 -0.86 -12.15
N PRO A 380 13.30 -0.42 -12.42
CA PRO A 380 14.10 -0.92 -13.54
C PRO A 380 14.33 -2.44 -13.45
N GLY A 381 14.10 -3.13 -14.56
CA GLY A 381 14.20 -4.59 -14.66
C GLY A 381 12.97 -5.35 -14.14
N VAL A 382 11.94 -4.65 -13.65
CA VAL A 382 10.66 -5.26 -13.25
C VAL A 382 9.70 -5.24 -14.44
N GLY A 383 9.19 -6.41 -14.82
CA GLY A 383 8.21 -6.52 -15.89
C GLY A 383 6.77 -6.30 -15.39
N LEU A 384 5.86 -6.03 -16.32
CA LEU A 384 4.43 -6.17 -16.08
C LEU A 384 4.01 -7.64 -16.22
N ALA A 385 3.13 -8.09 -15.32
CA ALA A 385 2.44 -9.38 -15.38
C ALA A 385 0.94 -9.18 -15.10
N ARG A 386 0.13 -10.19 -15.39
CA ARG A 386 -1.33 -10.16 -15.16
C ARG A 386 -1.75 -11.27 -14.21
N LEU A 387 -2.63 -10.95 -13.27
CA LEU A 387 -3.15 -11.90 -12.29
C LEU A 387 -4.11 -12.87 -12.96
N ILE A 388 -3.83 -14.16 -12.85
CA ILE A 388 -4.66 -15.25 -13.38
C ILE A 388 -4.83 -16.27 -12.25
N LEU A 389 -6.04 -16.77 -12.06
CA LEU A 389 -6.26 -17.99 -11.28
C LEU A 389 -6.17 -19.18 -12.24
N SER A 390 -5.26 -20.10 -11.97
CA SER A 390 -5.33 -21.47 -12.48
C SER A 390 -6.42 -22.22 -11.71
N ASN A 391 -7.39 -22.78 -12.43
CA ASN A 391 -8.32 -23.77 -11.91
C ASN A 391 -7.63 -25.14 -11.72
#